data_AF-A0A8T7EDN9-F1
#
_entry.id   AF-A0A8T7EDN9-F1
#
_cell.length_a   1.000
_cell.length_b   1.000
_cell.length_c   1.000
_cell.angle_alpha   90.00
_cell.angle_beta   90.00
_cell.angle_gamma   90.00
#
_symmetry.space_group_name_H-M   'P 1'
#
loop_
_entity.id
_entity.type
_entity.pdbx_description
1 polymer ?
#
loop_
_entity_poly.entity_id
_entity_poly.type
_entity_poly.pdbx_seq_one_letter_code
_entity_poly.pdbx_strand_id
1 'polypeptide(L)'
;MTTIQMQLNTQLDRNQWVRLGAVTAVVSVMAVLIVQAVAIAIWPDIALFKPLDSYARAALFTAIPAIAATALLAWLARRQADPVPAFLKIAAVVLVLSIIPDYLLPVAYKTFLASTVTAFLHVVAAVVTVFVLVTGYRRQAGA
;
A
#
# COMPACT_ATOMS: atom_id res chain seq x y z
N MET A 1 -43.30 -4.38 -24.18
CA MET A 1 -42.60 -4.32 -22.87
C MET A 1 -41.13 -4.12 -23.15
N THR A 2 -40.63 -2.88 -22.99
CA THR A 2 -39.23 -2.54 -23.24
C THR A 2 -38.48 -2.68 -21.92
N THR A 3 -37.68 -3.74 -21.79
CA THR A 3 -36.79 -3.92 -20.65
C THR A 3 -35.69 -2.88 -20.71
N ILE A 4 -35.79 -1.85 -19.86
CA ILE A 4 -34.67 -0.94 -19.58
C ILE A 4 -33.61 -1.79 -18.88
N GLN A 5 -32.62 -2.26 -19.64
CA GLN A 5 -31.37 -2.74 -19.05
C GLN A 5 -30.68 -1.51 -18.45
N MET A 6 -30.84 -1.28 -17.16
CA MET A 6 -29.92 -0.43 -16.42
C MET A 6 -28.56 -1.10 -16.51
N GLN A 7 -27.69 -0.61 -17.39
CA GLN A 7 -26.25 -0.87 -17.27
C GLN A 7 -25.82 -0.29 -15.92
N LEU A 8 -25.76 -1.14 -14.90
CA LEU A 8 -25.03 -0.86 -13.67
C LEU A 8 -23.61 -0.51 -14.11
N ASN A 9 -23.27 0.76 -14.01
CA ASN A 9 -21.95 1.25 -14.38
C ASN A 9 -20.97 0.73 -13.32
N THR A 10 -20.42 -0.46 -13.55
CA THR A 10 -19.52 -1.18 -12.61
C THR A 10 -18.15 -0.52 -12.49
N GLN A 11 -17.90 0.56 -13.22
CA GLN A 11 -16.65 1.30 -13.20
C GLN A 11 -16.76 2.57 -12.36
N LEU A 12 -15.87 2.67 -11.37
CA LEU A 12 -15.67 3.89 -10.59
C LEU A 12 -15.28 5.05 -11.51
N ASP A 13 -15.83 6.23 -11.23
CA ASP A 13 -15.44 7.47 -11.88
C ASP A 13 -14.05 7.97 -11.43
N ARG A 14 -13.53 9.01 -12.08
CA ARG A 14 -12.21 9.56 -11.78
C ARG A 14 -12.11 10.10 -10.35
N ASN A 15 -13.14 10.77 -9.84
CA ASN A 15 -13.14 11.39 -8.52
C ASN A 15 -13.18 10.33 -7.42
N GLN A 16 -13.91 9.24 -7.64
CA GLN A 16 -13.95 8.06 -6.80
C GLN A 16 -12.56 7.41 -6.70
N TRP A 17 -11.86 7.23 -7.82
CA TRP A 17 -10.47 6.72 -7.80
C TRP A 17 -9.50 7.65 -7.07
N VAL A 18 -9.59 8.97 -7.31
CA VAL A 18 -8.73 9.95 -6.64
C VAL A 18 -8.97 9.94 -5.13
N ARG A 19 -10.24 9.94 -4.70
CA ARG A 19 -10.60 9.86 -3.28
C ARG A 19 -10.12 8.55 -2.65
N LEU A 20 -10.34 7.42 -3.32
CA LEU A 20 -9.91 6.11 -2.84
C LEU A 20 -8.38 6.03 -2.70
N GLY A 21 -7.64 6.54 -3.68
CA GLY A 21 -6.17 6.61 -3.62
C GLY A 21 -5.67 7.52 -2.51
N ALA A 22 -6.28 8.70 -2.34
CA ALA A 22 -5.92 9.62 -1.27
C ALA A 22 -6.17 9.03 0.12
N VAL A 23 -7.34 8.41 0.34
CA VAL A 23 -7.65 7.73 1.61
C VAL A 23 -6.66 6.59 1.86
N THR A 24 -6.40 5.76 0.86
CA THR A 24 -5.40 4.67 0.96
C THR A 24 -4.04 5.20 1.36
N ALA A 25 -3.52 6.23 0.66
CA ALA A 25 -2.22 6.79 0.95
C ALA A 25 -2.14 7.34 2.38
N VAL A 26 -3.14 8.12 2.81
CA VAL A 26 -3.18 8.68 4.17
C VAL A 26 -3.23 7.57 5.23
N VAL A 27 -4.13 6.59 5.08
CA VAL A 27 -4.30 5.52 6.08
C VAL A 27 -3.05 4.63 6.16
N SER A 28 -2.45 4.28 5.02
CA SER A 28 -1.21 3.50 4.98
C SER A 28 -0.04 4.26 5.61
N VAL A 29 0.13 5.55 5.29
CA VAL A 29 1.17 6.39 5.91
C VAL A 29 0.97 6.44 7.42
N MET A 30 -0.25 6.74 7.89
CA MET A 30 -0.53 6.79 9.34
C MET A 30 -0.21 5.46 10.02
N ALA A 31 -0.59 4.33 9.44
CA ALA A 31 -0.29 3.02 10.00
C ALA A 31 1.22 2.76 10.11
N VAL A 32 1.98 3.04 9.04
CA VAL A 32 3.44 2.86 9.04
C VAL A 32 4.10 3.77 10.08
N LEU A 33 3.70 5.04 10.16
CA LEU A 33 4.29 5.99 11.11
C LEU A 33 4.00 5.60 12.56
N ILE A 34 2.81 5.10 12.86
CA ILE A 34 2.47 4.58 14.19
C ILE A 34 3.36 3.39 14.54
N VAL A 35 3.49 2.41 13.63
CA VAL A 35 4.31 1.22 13.88
C VAL A 35 5.80 1.58 14.00
N GLN A 36 6.30 2.48 13.16
CA GLN A 36 7.68 2.98 13.26
C GLN A 36 7.93 3.68 14.60
N ALA A 37 7.02 4.56 15.04
CA ALA A 37 7.15 5.25 16.31
C ALA A 37 7.17 4.27 17.50
N VAL A 38 6.31 3.26 17.48
CA VAL A 38 6.31 2.18 18.49
C VAL A 38 7.63 1.40 18.45
N ALA A 39 8.12 1.02 17.27
CA ALA A 39 9.36 0.26 17.14
C ALA A 39 10.57 1.06 17.66
N ILE A 40 10.65 2.35 17.35
CA ILE A 40 11.72 3.25 17.85
C ILE A 40 11.60 3.44 19.36
N ALA A 41 10.38 3.53 19.91
CA ALA A 41 10.19 3.64 21.35
C ALA A 41 10.66 2.39 22.11
N ILE A 42 10.53 1.20 21.51
CA ILE A 42 10.99 -0.07 22.09
C ILE A 42 12.50 -0.27 21.89
N TRP A 43 13.01 0.06 20.70
CA TRP A 43 14.42 -0.11 20.32
C TRP A 43 15.01 1.18 19.75
N PRO A 44 15.42 2.14 20.59
CA PRO A 44 15.85 3.47 20.13
C PRO A 44 17.01 3.44 19.12
N ASP A 45 17.93 2.50 19.27
CA ASP A 45 19.12 2.38 18.41
C ASP A 45 18.78 2.10 16.94
N ILE A 46 17.59 1.54 16.64
CA ILE A 46 17.18 1.31 15.24
C ILE A 46 16.93 2.62 14.50
N ALA A 47 16.72 3.74 15.20
CA ALA A 47 16.57 5.06 14.57
C ALA A 47 17.87 5.56 13.90
N LEU A 48 19.02 4.97 14.24
CA LEU A 48 20.28 5.24 13.54
C LEU A 48 20.32 4.60 12.15
N PHE A 49 19.51 3.58 11.91
CA PHE A 49 19.40 2.93 10.61
C PHE A 49 18.70 3.86 9.63
N LYS A 50 19.37 4.24 8.53
CA LYS A 50 18.86 5.25 7.60
C LYS A 50 17.38 5.03 7.20
N PRO A 51 16.91 3.85 6.79
CA PRO A 51 15.50 3.68 6.44
C PRO A 51 14.49 4.09 7.54
N LEU A 52 14.90 4.04 8.82
CA LEU A 52 14.09 4.34 10.00
C LEU A 52 14.40 5.72 10.62
N ASP A 53 15.41 6.44 10.11
CA ASP A 53 15.89 7.73 10.67
C ASP A 53 14.93 8.90 10.47
N SER A 54 13.89 8.74 9.64
CA SER A 54 13.05 9.83 9.18
C SER A 54 11.63 9.39 8.91
N TYR A 55 10.69 9.99 9.64
CA TYR A 55 9.25 9.82 9.41
C TYR A 55 8.82 10.35 8.03
N ALA A 56 9.41 11.46 7.57
CA ALA A 56 9.11 12.00 6.24
C ALA A 56 9.51 11.03 5.13
N ARG A 57 10.66 10.36 5.30
CA ARG A 57 11.12 9.31 4.39
C ARG A 57 10.13 8.15 4.37
N ALA A 58 9.78 7.60 5.53
CA ALA A 58 8.81 6.51 5.63
C ALA A 58 7.45 6.88 5.02
N ALA A 59 6.98 8.10 5.24
CA ALA A 59 5.75 8.60 4.64
C ALA A 59 5.82 8.64 3.10
N LEU A 60 6.90 9.17 2.51
CA LEU A 60 7.08 9.22 1.06
C LEU A 60 7.18 7.83 0.44
N PHE A 61 7.98 6.94 1.03
CA PHE A 61 8.14 5.56 0.56
C PHE A 61 6.89 4.70 0.77
N THR A 62 5.92 5.16 1.56
CA THR A 62 4.60 4.52 1.70
C THR A 62 3.58 5.11 0.74
N ALA A 63 3.52 6.44 0.63
CA ALA A 63 2.54 7.14 -0.20
C ALA A 63 2.72 6.86 -1.69
N ILE A 64 3.97 6.87 -2.19
CA ILE A 64 4.25 6.66 -3.63
C ILE A 64 3.77 5.27 -4.08
N PRO A 65 4.13 4.15 -3.43
CA PRO A 65 3.59 2.84 -3.77
C PRO A 65 2.07 2.74 -3.59
N ALA A 66 1.47 3.38 -2.59
CA ALA A 66 0.01 3.37 -2.42
C ALA A 66 -0.72 4.05 -3.60
N ILE A 67 -0.18 5.17 -4.10
CA ILE A 67 -0.69 5.83 -5.31
C ILE A 67 -0.51 4.93 -6.53
N ALA A 68 0.67 4.31 -6.69
CA ALA A 68 0.93 3.39 -7.79
C ALA A 68 0.00 2.16 -7.75
N ALA A 69 -0.27 1.60 -6.57
CA ALA A 69 -1.20 0.50 -6.36
C ALA A 69 -2.64 0.90 -6.72
N THR A 70 -3.04 2.13 -6.38
CA THR A 70 -4.34 2.69 -6.79
C THR A 70 -4.45 2.75 -8.31
N ALA A 71 -3.43 3.30 -8.97
CA ALA A 71 -3.41 3.41 -10.43
C ALA A 71 -3.42 2.02 -11.10
N LEU A 72 -2.69 1.05 -10.54
CA LEU A 72 -2.69 -0.34 -11.01
C LEU A 72 -4.07 -0.98 -10.92
N LEU A 73 -4.75 -0.86 -9.76
CA LEU A 73 -6.09 -1.41 -9.59
C LEU A 73 -7.09 -0.73 -10.53
N ALA A 74 -6.99 0.59 -10.70
CA ALA A 74 -7.82 1.33 -11.65
C ALA A 74 -7.59 0.88 -13.10
N TRP A 75 -6.34 0.61 -13.47
CA TRP A 75 -6.00 0.09 -14.80
C TRP A 75 -6.54 -1.33 -15.02
N LEU A 76 -6.41 -2.21 -14.01
CA LEU A 76 -6.97 -3.57 -14.06
C LEU A 76 -8.50 -3.54 -14.18
N ALA A 77 -9.18 -2.70 -13.40
CA ALA A 77 -10.64 -2.55 -13.41
C ALA A 77 -11.19 -2.08 -14.77
N ARG A 78 -10.36 -1.43 -15.60
CA ARG A 78 -10.72 -1.05 -16.96
C ARG A 78 -10.54 -2.15 -18.00
N ARG A 79 -9.77 -3.20 -17.69
CA ARG A 79 -9.35 -4.23 -18.65
C ARG A 79 -9.82 -5.64 -18.31
N GLN A 80 -10.20 -5.90 -17.07
CA GLN A 80 -10.57 -7.22 -16.58
C GLN A 80 -11.94 -7.20 -15.93
N ALA A 81 -12.72 -8.25 -16.13
CA ALA A 81 -14.03 -8.42 -15.50
C ALA A 81 -13.92 -8.57 -13.97
N ASP A 82 -12.88 -9.26 -13.49
CA ASP A 82 -12.54 -9.38 -12.07
C ASP A 82 -11.08 -8.95 -11.83
N PRO A 83 -10.82 -7.67 -11.48
CA PRO A 83 -9.47 -7.14 -11.35
C PRO A 83 -8.79 -7.51 -10.02
N VAL A 84 -9.55 -7.92 -9.00
CA VAL A 84 -9.02 -8.08 -7.63
C VAL A 84 -8.02 -9.22 -7.52
N PRO A 85 -8.27 -10.44 -8.05
CA PRO A 85 -7.29 -11.53 -7.98
C PRO A 85 -5.96 -11.19 -8.65
N ALA A 86 -5.99 -10.50 -9.81
CA ALA A 86 -4.78 -10.06 -10.49
C ALA A 86 -4.01 -9.02 -9.67
N PHE A 87 -4.73 -8.05 -9.11
CA PHE A 87 -4.14 -7.04 -8.23
C PHE A 87 -3.45 -7.66 -7.01
N LEU A 88 -4.09 -8.61 -6.33
CA LEU A 88 -3.53 -9.29 -5.16
C LEU A 88 -2.26 -10.07 -5.49
N LYS A 89 -2.21 -10.75 -6.63
CA LYS A 89 -1.00 -11.45 -7.09
C LYS A 89 0.15 -10.48 -7.32
N ILE A 90 -0.11 -9.35 -7.98
CA ILE A 90 0.92 -8.33 -8.23
C ILE A 90 1.38 -7.71 -6.91
N ALA A 91 0.45 -7.37 -6.02
CA ALA A 91 0.77 -6.81 -4.70
C ALA A 91 1.65 -7.76 -3.87
N ALA A 92 1.36 -9.07 -3.90
CA ALA A 92 2.19 -10.06 -3.23
C ALA A 92 3.62 -10.12 -3.81
N VAL A 93 3.77 -10.10 -5.13
CA VAL A 93 5.09 -10.07 -5.79
C VAL A 93 5.83 -8.79 -5.44
N VAL A 94 5.17 -7.63 -5.51
CA VAL A 94 5.78 -6.34 -5.18
C VAL A 94 6.21 -6.28 -3.72
N LEU A 95 5.43 -6.84 -2.79
CA LEU A 95 5.82 -6.94 -1.38
C LEU A 95 7.09 -7.78 -1.19
N VAL A 96 7.17 -8.94 -1.84
CA VAL A 96 8.40 -9.77 -1.77
C VAL A 96 9.59 -8.99 -2.32
N LEU A 97 9.42 -8.32 -3.46
CA LEU A 97 10.47 -7.51 -4.08
C LEU A 97 10.88 -6.30 -3.22
N SER A 98 9.95 -5.69 -2.49
CA SER A 98 10.24 -4.53 -1.64
C SER A 98 11.04 -4.87 -0.39
N ILE A 99 11.02 -6.13 0.06
CA ILE A 99 11.77 -6.59 1.24
C ILE A 99 13.24 -6.87 0.90
N ILE A 100 13.54 -7.22 -0.35
CA ILE A 100 14.90 -7.54 -0.81
C ILE A 100 15.91 -6.43 -0.45
N PRO A 101 15.65 -5.14 -0.73
CA PRO A 101 16.54 -4.05 -0.35
C PRO A 101 16.89 -3.98 1.14
N ASP A 102 15.97 -4.36 2.03
CA ASP A 102 16.14 -4.23 3.48
C ASP A 102 17.26 -5.11 4.02
N TYR A 103 17.49 -6.26 3.37
CA TYR A 103 18.53 -7.23 3.75
C TYR A 103 19.77 -7.17 2.85
N LEU A 104 19.67 -6.64 1.63
CA LEU A 104 20.78 -6.67 0.67
C LEU A 104 21.53 -5.35 0.54
N LEU A 105 20.88 -4.19 0.70
CA LEU A 105 21.57 -2.92 0.53
C LEU A 105 22.58 -2.67 1.66
N PRO A 106 23.82 -2.24 1.34
CA PRO A 106 24.81 -1.86 2.34
C PRO A 106 24.49 -0.44 2.82
N VAL A 107 23.96 -0.33 4.03
CA VAL A 107 23.55 0.93 4.64
C VAL A 107 24.15 1.03 6.04
N ALA A 108 24.53 2.23 6.47
CA ALA A 108 25.08 2.46 7.80
C ALA A 108 24.09 2.05 8.91
N TYR A 109 24.63 1.56 10.04
CA TYR A 109 23.86 1.07 11.20
C TYR A 109 22.86 -0.05 10.89
N LYS A 110 23.10 -0.79 9.79
CA LYS A 110 22.32 -1.97 9.45
C LYS A 110 22.59 -3.08 10.46
N THR A 111 21.55 -3.45 11.18
CA THR A 111 21.50 -4.65 12.02
C THR A 111 20.40 -5.56 11.52
N PHE A 112 20.46 -6.85 11.89
CA PHE A 112 19.38 -7.78 11.55
C PHE A 112 18.03 -7.27 12.08
N LEU A 113 17.99 -6.77 13.32
CA LEU A 113 16.79 -6.19 13.91
C LEU A 113 16.26 -4.99 13.10
N ALA A 114 17.11 -4.03 12.76
CA ALA A 114 16.68 -2.85 12.01
C ALA A 114 16.18 -3.21 10.60
N SER A 115 16.85 -4.13 9.92
CA SER A 115 16.38 -4.70 8.64
C SER A 115 15.02 -5.39 8.77
N THR A 116 14.81 -6.19 9.82
CA THR A 116 13.54 -6.87 10.06
C THR A 116 12.41 -5.90 10.39
N VAL A 117 12.68 -4.85 11.17
CA VAL A 117 11.69 -3.81 11.44
C VAL A 117 11.29 -3.09 10.15
N THR A 118 12.25 -2.70 9.30
CA THR A 118 11.94 -2.07 8.01
C THR A 118 11.14 -3.01 7.09
N ALA A 119 11.52 -4.28 7.00
CA ALA A 119 10.77 -5.28 6.25
C ALA A 119 9.34 -5.45 6.79
N PHE A 120 9.16 -5.39 8.11
CA PHE A 120 7.85 -5.42 8.74
C PHE A 120 6.99 -4.19 8.39
N LEU A 121 7.60 -2.99 8.31
CA LEU A 121 6.89 -1.79 7.85
C LEU A 121 6.38 -1.93 6.42
N HIS A 122 7.12 -2.61 5.53
CA HIS A 122 6.63 -2.94 4.18
C HIS A 122 5.40 -3.84 4.22
N VAL A 123 5.37 -4.84 5.10
CA VAL A 123 4.21 -5.72 5.29
C VAL A 123 3.00 -4.91 5.78
N VAL A 124 3.19 -4.05 6.79
CA VAL A 124 2.12 -3.15 7.30
C VAL A 124 1.58 -2.26 6.18
N ALA A 125 2.47 -1.60 5.44
CA ALA A 125 2.10 -0.75 4.31
C ALA A 125 1.29 -1.53 3.26
N ALA A 126 1.75 -2.72 2.87
CA ALA A 126 1.09 -3.55 1.87
C ALA A 126 -0.29 -4.03 2.35
N VAL A 127 -0.39 -4.55 3.57
CA VAL A 127 -1.66 -5.04 4.14
C VAL A 127 -2.69 -3.92 4.20
N VAL A 128 -2.33 -2.75 4.75
CA VAL A 128 -3.24 -1.61 4.87
C VAL A 128 -3.63 -1.08 3.50
N THR A 129 -2.67 -0.92 2.58
CA THR A 129 -2.94 -0.45 1.22
C THR A 129 -3.91 -1.38 0.49
N VAL A 130 -3.64 -2.69 0.52
CA VAL A 130 -4.49 -3.69 -0.14
C VAL A 130 -5.87 -3.73 0.49
N PHE A 131 -5.95 -3.73 1.82
CA PHE A 131 -7.23 -3.76 2.53
C PHE A 131 -8.10 -2.55 2.17
N VAL A 132 -7.56 -1.33 2.30
CA VAL A 132 -8.31 -0.11 2.03
C VAL A 132 -8.72 -0.03 0.55
N LEU A 133 -7.82 -0.38 -0.38
CA LEU A 133 -8.14 -0.36 -1.81
C LEU A 133 -9.20 -1.40 -2.19
N VAL A 134 -9.03 -2.65 -1.78
CA VAL A 134 -9.94 -3.73 -2.19
C VAL A 134 -11.31 -3.55 -1.55
N THR A 135 -11.37 -3.23 -0.26
CA THR A 135 -12.63 -2.96 0.43
C THR A 135 -13.30 -1.71 -0.13
N GLY A 136 -12.54 -0.64 -0.36
CA GLY A 136 -13.05 0.60 -0.93
C GLY A 136 -13.55 0.45 -2.36
N TYR A 137 -12.85 -0.33 -3.18
CA TYR A 137 -13.24 -0.66 -4.55
C TYR A 137 -14.54 -1.47 -4.58
N ARG A 138 -14.63 -2.57 -3.82
CA ARG A 138 -15.83 -3.43 -3.77
C ARG A 138 -17.08 -2.65 -3.34
N ARG A 139 -16.96 -1.85 -2.27
CA ARG A 139 -18.05 -0.98 -1.79
C ARG A 139 -18.55 0.02 -2.83
N GLN A 140 -17.65 0.56 -3.66
CA GLN A 140 -18.01 1.57 -4.66
C GLN A 140 -18.48 0.96 -5.99
N ALA A 141 -17.96 -0.21 -6.35
CA ALA A 141 -18.33 -0.94 -7.56
C ALA A 141 -19.65 -1.72 -7.43
N GLY A 142 -20.26 -1.76 -6.24
CA GLY A 142 -21.49 -2.51 -5.97
C GLY A 142 -21.29 -4.02 -5.89
N ALA A 143 -20.10 -4.47 -5.47
CA ALA A 143 -19.71 -5.87 -5.35
C ALA A 143 -19.54 -6.31 -3.88
#